data_AF-A0A961CXX5-F1
#
_entry.id   AF-A0A961CXX5-F1
#
_cell.length_a   1.000
_cell.length_b   1.000
_cell.length_c   1.000
_cell.angle_alpha   90.00
_cell.angle_beta   90.00
_cell.angle_gamma   90.00
#
_symmetry.space_group_name_H-M   'P 1'
#
loop_
_entity.id
_entity.type
_entity.pdbx_description
1 polymer ?
#
loop_
_entity_poly.entity_id
_entity_poly.type
_entity_poly.pdbx_seq_one_letter_code
_entity_poly.pdbx_strand_id
1 'polypeptide(L)'
;RFAAQRIRGAIIDAVRAADWAPRSVRTLARRLDSVEQRLASSLGRIPSIGETAQELGVGVEEVRSLRERVFRSVVLAFEHVVTEDVDEELTLIDMLADDGREPDAELEDRELKSYLREAVAHLPERHRLIVVGYFIQERTSEELARFLGVTESRISQMRTEALAMLRRGIEAQYSHSQAEPEGLVERRRADYARRITETSSVTERIGERGDPDSDDRFCEEIDRLVDLVGS
;
A
#
# COMPACT_ATOMS: atom_id res chain seq x y z
N ARG A 1 19.06 -58.04 8.71
CA ARG A 1 19.17 -57.08 7.56
C ARG A 1 17.89 -56.27 7.30
N PHE A 2 16.68 -56.82 7.50
CA PHE A 2 15.40 -56.11 7.28
C PHE A 2 15.17 -54.87 8.18
N ALA A 3 15.50 -54.95 9.48
CA ALA A 3 15.29 -53.85 10.42
C ALA A 3 16.08 -52.57 10.07
N ALA A 4 17.34 -52.71 9.64
CA ALA A 4 18.19 -51.58 9.26
C ALA A 4 17.63 -50.78 8.06
N GLN A 5 16.96 -51.46 7.12
CA GLN A 5 16.36 -50.79 5.96
C GLN A 5 15.08 -50.03 6.33
N ARG A 6 14.28 -50.55 7.27
CA ARG A 6 13.11 -49.82 7.82
C ARG A 6 13.50 -48.61 8.64
N ILE A 7 14.55 -48.73 9.47
CA ILE A 7 15.07 -47.62 10.28
C ILE A 7 15.58 -46.50 9.36
N ARG A 8 16.38 -46.84 8.34
CA ARG A 8 16.86 -45.85 7.36
C ARG A 8 15.71 -45.17 6.61
N GLY A 9 14.69 -45.93 6.21
CA GLY A 9 13.49 -45.38 5.58
C GLY A 9 12.77 -44.40 6.48
N ALA A 10 12.53 -44.77 7.74
CA ALA A 10 11.86 -43.93 8.73
C ALA A 10 12.62 -42.63 9.02
N ILE A 11 13.95 -42.68 9.12
CA ILE A 11 14.79 -41.48 9.29
C ILE A 11 14.66 -40.55 8.08
N ILE A 12 14.76 -41.10 6.87
CA ILE A 12 14.62 -40.32 5.63
C ILE A 12 13.23 -39.70 5.53
N ASP A 13 12.18 -40.43 5.90
CA ASP A 13 10.81 -39.92 5.87
C ASP A 13 10.53 -38.87 6.95
N ALA A 14 11.13 -38.99 8.13
CA ALA A 14 11.07 -37.96 9.18
C ALA A 14 11.78 -36.66 8.74
N VAL A 15 12.98 -36.77 8.15
CA VAL A 15 13.71 -35.61 7.58
C VAL A 15 12.94 -34.99 6.42
N ARG A 16 12.20 -35.79 5.63
CA ARG A 16 11.33 -35.28 4.56
C ARG A 16 10.08 -34.59 5.09
N ALA A 17 9.50 -35.09 6.18
CA ALA A 17 8.31 -34.49 6.79
C ALA A 17 8.61 -33.14 7.44
N ALA A 18 9.84 -32.96 7.94
CA ALA A 18 10.31 -31.70 8.54
C ALA A 18 10.79 -30.66 7.52
N ASP A 19 10.84 -31.00 6.23
CA ASP A 19 11.29 -30.08 5.18
C ASP A 19 10.14 -29.22 4.65
N TRP A 20 10.37 -27.91 4.64
CA TRP A 20 9.43 -26.89 4.18
C TRP A 20 9.32 -26.80 2.65
N ALA A 21 10.36 -27.21 1.91
CA ALA A 21 10.41 -27.05 0.45
C ALA A 21 9.58 -28.13 -0.30
N PRO A 22 8.76 -27.75 -1.31
CA PRO A 22 8.02 -28.73 -2.12
C PRO A 22 8.95 -29.71 -2.84
N ARG A 23 8.51 -30.97 -2.97
CA ARG A 23 9.28 -32.05 -3.65
C ARG A 23 9.73 -31.66 -5.07
N SER A 24 8.88 -30.93 -5.81
CA SER A 24 9.19 -30.45 -7.15
C SER A 24 10.39 -29.50 -7.15
N VAL A 25 10.49 -28.59 -6.18
CA VAL A 25 11.61 -27.66 -6.02
C VAL A 25 12.90 -28.41 -5.72
N ARG A 26 12.88 -29.41 -4.82
CA ARG A 26 14.08 -30.22 -4.53
C ARG A 26 14.56 -31.07 -5.71
N THR A 27 13.64 -31.64 -6.49
CA THR A 27 14.00 -32.39 -7.69
C THR A 27 14.66 -31.48 -8.72
N LEU A 28 14.15 -30.26 -8.87
CA LEU A 28 14.73 -29.24 -9.75
C LEU A 28 16.11 -28.78 -9.25
N ALA A 29 16.26 -28.51 -7.96
CA ALA A 29 17.55 -28.14 -7.35
C ALA A 29 18.63 -29.18 -7.63
N ARG A 30 18.35 -30.47 -7.37
CA ARG A 30 19.31 -31.56 -7.63
C ARG A 30 19.67 -31.69 -9.10
N ARG A 31 18.70 -31.47 -10.00
CA ARG A 31 18.94 -31.51 -11.46
C ARG A 31 19.85 -30.35 -11.88
N LEU A 32 19.60 -29.15 -11.35
CA LEU A 32 20.43 -27.97 -11.60
C LEU A 32 21.85 -28.18 -11.08
N ASP A 33 22.01 -28.58 -9.81
CA ASP A 33 23.32 -28.87 -9.21
C ASP A 33 24.10 -29.93 -9.99
N SER A 34 23.44 -31.02 -10.40
CA SER A 34 24.08 -32.09 -11.16
C SER A 34 24.58 -31.60 -12.52
N VAL A 35 23.81 -30.76 -13.20
CA VAL A 35 24.21 -30.16 -14.48
C VAL A 35 25.39 -29.21 -14.28
N GLU A 36 25.31 -28.32 -13.29
CA GLU A 36 26.36 -27.35 -13.00
C GLU A 36 27.67 -28.05 -12.61
N GLN A 37 27.63 -29.11 -11.80
CA GLN A 37 28.81 -29.90 -11.45
C GLN A 37 29.43 -30.62 -12.64
N ARG A 38 28.62 -31.21 -13.53
CA ARG A 38 29.13 -31.85 -14.76
C ARG A 38 29.81 -30.83 -15.67
N LEU A 39 29.16 -29.69 -15.90
CA LEU A 39 29.71 -28.61 -16.71
C LEU A 39 30.98 -28.04 -16.07
N ALA A 40 31.00 -27.82 -14.76
CA ALA A 40 32.19 -27.34 -14.06
C ALA A 40 33.37 -28.30 -14.20
N SER A 41 33.11 -29.61 -14.11
CA SER A 41 34.12 -30.65 -14.29
C SER A 41 34.65 -30.69 -15.73
N SER A 42 33.78 -30.45 -16.73
CA SER A 42 34.17 -30.44 -18.14
C SER A 42 34.88 -29.16 -18.57
N LEU A 43 34.48 -28.01 -18.02
CA LEU A 43 34.97 -26.68 -18.40
C LEU A 43 36.18 -26.25 -17.58
N GLY A 44 36.42 -26.86 -16.42
CA GLY A 44 37.46 -26.44 -15.47
C GLY A 44 37.17 -25.08 -14.80
N ARG A 45 35.93 -24.58 -14.92
CA ARG A 45 35.46 -23.32 -14.35
C ARG A 45 33.96 -23.39 -14.07
N ILE A 46 33.43 -22.44 -13.31
CA ILE A 46 31.99 -22.33 -13.06
C ILE A 46 31.27 -22.06 -14.41
N PRO A 47 30.21 -22.81 -14.75
CA PRO A 47 29.43 -22.57 -15.97
C PRO A 47 28.62 -21.29 -15.87
N SER A 48 28.48 -20.60 -17.00
CA SER A 48 27.57 -19.47 -17.14
C SER A 48 26.10 -19.92 -17.14
N ILE A 49 25.18 -18.99 -16.89
CA ILE A 49 23.73 -19.27 -16.96
C ILE A 49 23.33 -19.75 -18.37
N GLY A 50 23.93 -19.19 -19.41
CA GLY A 50 23.69 -19.60 -20.80
C GLY A 50 24.12 -21.05 -21.08
N GLU A 51 25.31 -21.44 -20.63
CA GLU A 51 25.80 -22.82 -20.75
C GLU A 51 24.93 -23.81 -19.98
N THR A 52 24.48 -23.40 -18.79
CA THR A 52 23.57 -24.19 -17.94
C THR A 52 22.20 -24.35 -18.60
N ALA A 53 21.67 -23.29 -19.20
CA ALA A 53 20.40 -23.30 -19.92
C ALA A 53 20.45 -24.22 -21.15
N GLN A 54 21.54 -24.15 -21.91
CA GLN A 54 21.77 -25.00 -23.08
C GLN A 54 21.82 -26.49 -22.71
N GLU A 55 22.55 -26.85 -21.66
CA GLU A 55 22.65 -28.22 -21.17
C GLU A 55 21.33 -28.74 -20.58
N LEU A 56 20.53 -27.87 -19.98
CA LEU A 56 19.19 -28.21 -19.47
C LEU A 56 18.12 -28.27 -20.56
N GLY A 57 18.37 -27.69 -21.73
CA GLY A 57 17.40 -27.55 -22.82
C GLY A 57 16.28 -26.56 -22.52
N VAL A 58 16.54 -25.53 -21.70
CA VAL A 58 15.57 -24.52 -21.27
C VAL A 58 16.04 -23.11 -21.59
N GLY A 59 15.17 -22.11 -21.47
CA GLY A 59 15.56 -20.71 -21.62
C GLY A 59 16.41 -20.19 -20.46
N VAL A 60 17.24 -19.18 -20.71
CA VAL A 60 18.05 -18.51 -19.66
C VAL A 60 17.17 -17.98 -18.51
N GLU A 61 16.01 -17.42 -18.85
CA GLU A 61 15.08 -16.88 -17.86
C GLU A 61 14.45 -17.98 -16.99
N GLU A 62 14.25 -19.17 -17.57
CA GLU A 62 13.77 -20.32 -16.83
C GLU A 62 14.83 -20.80 -15.83
N VAL A 63 16.12 -20.77 -16.18
CA VAL A 63 17.21 -21.05 -15.22
C VAL A 63 17.26 -20.01 -14.10
N ARG A 64 17.05 -18.72 -14.40
CA ARG A 64 16.97 -17.67 -13.37
C ARG A 64 15.81 -17.93 -12.40
N SER A 65 14.62 -18.17 -12.94
CA SER A 65 13.43 -18.48 -12.14
C SER A 65 13.62 -19.75 -11.31
N LEU A 66 14.27 -20.78 -11.86
CA LEU A 66 14.61 -21.99 -11.13
C LEU A 66 15.55 -21.69 -9.95
N ARG A 67 16.61 -20.90 -10.16
CA ARG A 67 17.52 -20.48 -9.09
C ARG A 67 16.80 -19.67 -8.00
N GLU A 68 15.93 -18.74 -8.38
CA GLU A 68 15.12 -17.98 -7.42
C GLU A 68 14.22 -18.87 -6.58
N ARG A 69 13.54 -19.85 -7.21
CA ARG A 69 12.67 -20.80 -6.51
C ARG A 69 13.46 -21.67 -5.53
N VAL A 70 14.68 -22.05 -5.88
CA VAL A 70 15.59 -22.77 -4.98
C VAL A 70 16.04 -21.85 -3.84
N PHE A 71 16.44 -20.62 -4.14
CA PHE A 71 16.87 -19.64 -3.15
C PHE A 71 15.77 -19.34 -2.11
N ARG A 72 14.52 -19.11 -2.56
CA ARG A 72 13.37 -18.89 -1.67
C ARG A 72 13.01 -20.11 -0.80
N SER A 73 13.54 -21.28 -1.11
CA SER A 73 13.35 -22.49 -0.30
C SER A 73 14.39 -22.64 0.81
N VAL A 74 15.42 -21.78 0.83
CA VAL A 74 16.42 -21.72 1.89
C VAL A 74 15.81 -21.06 3.12
N VAL A 75 15.84 -21.78 4.25
CA VAL A 75 15.43 -21.24 5.56
C VAL A 75 16.70 -20.79 6.27
N LEU A 76 16.73 -19.53 6.67
CA LEU A 76 17.77 -18.96 7.51
C LEU A 76 17.26 -18.83 8.94
N ALA A 77 18.14 -19.04 9.92
CA ALA A 77 17.83 -18.81 11.31
C ALA A 77 17.99 -17.32 11.62
N PHE A 78 16.97 -16.69 12.20
CA PHE A 78 17.01 -15.27 12.53
C PHE A 78 18.11 -14.89 13.53
N GLU A 79 18.48 -15.79 14.42
CA GLU A 79 19.58 -15.59 15.39
C GLU A 79 20.98 -15.74 14.76
N HIS A 80 21.08 -15.90 13.44
CA HIS A 80 22.38 -15.94 12.78
C HIS A 80 23.06 -14.57 12.91
N VAL A 81 24.21 -14.55 13.59
CA VAL A 81 25.07 -13.38 13.71
C VAL A 81 25.68 -13.07 12.35
N VAL A 82 25.57 -11.80 11.95
CA VAL A 82 25.91 -11.31 10.61
C VAL A 82 27.05 -10.29 10.61
N THR A 83 27.49 -9.85 11.78
CA THR A 83 28.63 -8.94 11.96
C THR A 83 29.89 -9.73 12.32
N GLU A 84 31.04 -9.28 11.83
CA GLU A 84 32.35 -9.83 12.19
C GLU A 84 32.98 -9.11 13.40
N ASP A 85 32.41 -7.97 13.81
CA ASP A 85 32.88 -7.15 14.92
C ASP A 85 32.30 -7.64 16.26
N VAL A 86 33.20 -7.80 17.25
CA VAL A 86 32.90 -8.38 18.57
C VAL A 86 32.13 -7.41 19.48
N ASP A 87 32.17 -6.10 19.18
CA ASP A 87 31.54 -5.07 20.02
C ASP A 87 30.04 -4.89 19.72
N GLU A 88 29.53 -5.42 18.59
CA GLU A 88 28.11 -5.40 18.22
C GLU A 88 27.77 -6.67 17.43
N GLU A 89 27.39 -7.75 18.12
CA GLU A 89 26.82 -8.95 17.49
C GLU A 89 25.37 -8.67 17.08
N LEU A 90 25.17 -8.22 15.83
CA LEU A 90 23.83 -8.09 15.26
C LEU A 90 23.41 -9.42 14.63
N THR A 91 22.16 -9.78 14.83
CA THR A 91 21.55 -10.96 14.21
C THR A 91 20.78 -10.59 12.94
N LEU A 92 20.40 -11.58 12.12
CA LEU A 92 19.61 -11.35 10.90
C LEU A 92 18.30 -10.60 11.17
N ILE A 93 17.68 -10.80 12.34
CA ILE A 93 16.44 -10.10 12.70
C ILE A 93 16.66 -8.63 13.03
N ASP A 94 17.83 -8.27 13.56
CA ASP A 94 18.15 -6.87 13.90
C ASP A 94 18.40 -6.03 12.63
N MET A 95 18.75 -6.66 11.51
CA MET A 95 18.97 -6.02 10.21
C MET A 95 17.73 -5.97 9.33
N LEU A 96 16.65 -6.67 9.69
CA LEU A 96 15.41 -6.66 8.92
C LEU A 96 14.66 -5.35 9.17
N ALA A 97 14.60 -4.51 8.15
CA ALA A 97 13.75 -3.32 8.17
C ALA A 97 12.28 -3.75 8.21
N ASP A 98 11.49 -3.09 9.06
CA ASP A 98 10.03 -3.20 9.03
C ASP A 98 9.48 -2.35 7.87
N ASP A 99 8.60 -2.93 7.07
CA ASP A 99 7.87 -2.23 6.00
C ASP A 99 6.66 -1.44 6.54
N GLY A 100 6.51 -1.36 7.86
CA GLY A 100 5.51 -0.55 8.55
C GLY A 100 5.57 0.93 8.13
N ARG A 101 4.41 1.60 8.10
CA ARG A 101 4.35 3.04 7.84
C ARG A 101 5.03 3.77 8.99
N GLU A 102 5.96 4.67 8.67
CA GLU A 102 6.61 5.51 9.67
C GLU A 102 5.57 6.32 10.46
N PRO A 103 5.77 6.54 11.78
CA PRO A 103 4.83 7.30 12.61
C PRO A 103 4.51 8.68 12.04
N ASP A 104 5.49 9.34 11.43
CA ASP A 104 5.34 10.65 10.81
C ASP A 104 4.42 10.57 9.57
N ALA A 105 4.59 9.55 8.74
CA ALA A 105 3.71 9.31 7.59
C ALA A 105 2.27 8.96 8.01
N GLU A 106 2.09 8.25 9.13
CA GLU A 106 0.77 7.97 9.69
C GLU A 106 0.09 9.23 10.24
N LEU A 107 0.87 10.11 10.88
CA LEU A 107 0.39 11.41 11.36
C LEU A 107 0.00 12.32 10.20
N GLU A 108 0.84 12.43 9.16
CA GLU A 108 0.54 13.22 7.96
C GLU A 108 -0.75 12.75 7.26
N ASP A 109 -0.95 11.44 7.10
CA ASP A 109 -2.16 10.88 6.51
C ASP A 109 -3.40 11.19 7.35
N ARG A 110 -3.29 11.09 8.69
CA ARG A 110 -4.38 11.42 9.61
C ARG A 110 -4.76 12.90 9.53
N GLU A 111 -3.76 13.79 9.51
CA GLU A 111 -3.98 15.23 9.36
C GLU A 111 -4.64 15.58 8.02
N LEU A 112 -4.14 15.00 6.93
CA LEU A 112 -4.68 15.20 5.59
C LEU A 112 -6.14 14.76 5.51
N LYS A 113 -6.48 13.59 6.07
CA LYS A 113 -7.86 13.09 6.12
C LYS A 113 -8.77 13.99 6.94
N SER A 114 -8.35 14.42 8.12
CA SER A 114 -9.13 15.33 8.96
C SER A 114 -9.41 16.65 8.22
N TYR A 115 -8.38 17.22 7.60
CA TYR A 115 -8.51 18.44 6.81
C TYR A 115 -9.48 18.26 5.63
N LEU A 116 -9.37 17.15 4.91
CA LEU A 116 -10.24 16.86 3.77
C LEU A 116 -11.71 16.75 4.20
N ARG A 117 -12.01 16.11 5.34
CA ARG A 117 -13.38 16.04 5.90
C ARG A 117 -13.93 17.44 6.17
N GLU A 118 -13.15 18.28 6.84
CA GLU A 118 -13.54 19.66 7.13
C GLU A 118 -13.75 20.47 5.84
N ALA A 119 -12.87 20.33 4.86
CA ALA A 119 -12.99 21.01 3.58
C ALA A 119 -14.26 20.58 2.84
N VAL A 120 -14.58 19.29 2.82
CA VAL A 120 -15.84 18.79 2.22
C VAL A 120 -17.06 19.31 2.98
N ALA A 121 -17.00 19.37 4.32
CA ALA A 121 -18.10 19.89 5.14
C ALA A 121 -18.42 21.36 4.84
N HIS A 122 -17.41 22.17 4.50
CA HIS A 122 -17.53 23.60 4.18
C HIS A 122 -17.91 23.90 2.72
N LEU A 123 -17.94 22.90 1.84
CA LEU A 123 -18.42 23.09 0.48
C LEU A 123 -19.88 23.58 0.48
N PRO A 124 -20.29 24.37 -0.53
CA PRO A 124 -21.69 24.66 -0.74
C PRO A 124 -22.49 23.36 -0.81
N GLU A 125 -23.67 23.33 -0.18
CA GLU A 125 -24.47 22.12 0.03
C GLU A 125 -24.62 21.26 -1.24
N ARG A 126 -24.95 21.89 -2.37
CA ARG A 126 -25.09 21.19 -3.67
C ARG A 126 -23.78 20.57 -4.17
N HIS A 127 -22.65 21.24 -3.96
CA HIS A 127 -21.32 20.75 -4.34
C HIS A 127 -20.87 19.62 -3.42
N ARG A 128 -21.15 19.74 -2.12
CA ARG A 128 -20.91 18.68 -1.13
C ARG A 128 -21.65 17.39 -1.48
N LEU A 129 -22.94 17.48 -1.78
CA LEU A 129 -23.77 16.35 -2.21
C LEU A 129 -23.22 15.64 -3.46
N ILE A 130 -22.70 16.41 -4.43
CA ILE A 130 -22.11 15.84 -5.64
C ILE A 130 -20.79 15.13 -5.34
N VAL A 131 -19.91 15.74 -4.54
CA VAL A 131 -18.63 15.12 -4.17
C VAL A 131 -18.84 13.83 -3.41
N VAL A 132 -19.70 13.84 -2.39
CA VAL A 132 -19.96 12.64 -1.58
C VAL A 132 -20.68 11.58 -2.42
N GLY A 133 -21.74 11.96 -3.13
CA GLY A 133 -22.50 11.03 -3.96
C GLY A 133 -21.63 10.35 -5.01
N TYR A 134 -20.68 11.07 -5.62
CA TYR A 134 -19.83 10.53 -6.67
C TYR A 134 -18.62 9.73 -6.14
N PHE A 135 -17.91 10.24 -5.12
CA PHE A 135 -16.63 9.67 -4.67
C PHE A 135 -16.74 8.72 -3.49
N ILE A 136 -17.81 8.81 -2.69
CA ILE A 136 -18.01 7.96 -1.51
C ILE A 136 -19.12 6.93 -1.76
N GLN A 137 -20.23 7.37 -2.34
CA GLN A 137 -21.41 6.51 -2.58
C GLN A 137 -21.44 5.90 -3.99
N GLU A 138 -20.41 6.13 -4.80
CA GLU A 138 -20.26 5.59 -6.17
C GLU A 138 -21.46 5.86 -7.11
N ARG A 139 -22.26 6.90 -6.86
CA ARG A 139 -23.43 7.25 -7.68
C ARG A 139 -23.00 7.81 -9.03
N THR A 140 -23.76 7.46 -10.05
CA THR A 140 -23.53 7.95 -11.41
C THR A 140 -23.96 9.41 -11.57
N SER A 141 -23.38 10.09 -12.57
CA SER A 141 -23.77 11.46 -12.93
C SER A 141 -25.26 11.57 -13.30
N GLU A 142 -25.84 10.52 -13.89
CA GLU A 142 -27.25 10.45 -14.26
C GLU A 142 -28.15 10.41 -13.01
N GLU A 143 -27.82 9.56 -12.04
CA GLU A 143 -28.55 9.44 -10.78
C GLU A 143 -28.50 10.74 -9.98
N LEU A 144 -27.33 11.38 -9.92
CA LEU A 144 -27.15 12.67 -9.25
C LEU A 144 -27.89 13.81 -9.97
N ALA A 145 -27.92 13.79 -11.31
CA ALA A 145 -28.67 14.75 -12.12
C ALA A 145 -30.17 14.65 -11.84
N ARG A 146 -30.70 13.42 -11.81
CA ARG A 146 -32.10 13.13 -11.48
C ARG A 146 -32.45 13.57 -10.05
N PHE A 147 -31.59 13.23 -9.08
CA PHE A 147 -31.77 13.59 -7.68
C PHE A 147 -31.78 15.10 -7.45
N LEU A 148 -30.85 15.85 -8.07
CA LEU A 148 -30.72 17.30 -7.88
C LEU A 148 -31.58 18.15 -8.82
N GLY A 149 -32.38 17.51 -9.69
CA GLY A 149 -33.25 18.18 -10.67
C GLY A 149 -32.48 19.01 -11.70
N VAL A 150 -31.30 18.55 -12.13
CA VAL A 150 -30.40 19.26 -13.06
C VAL A 150 -29.93 18.35 -14.19
N THR A 151 -29.24 18.91 -15.20
CA THR A 151 -28.64 18.13 -16.28
C THR A 151 -27.30 17.50 -15.85
N GLU A 152 -26.90 16.40 -16.48
CA GLU A 152 -25.59 15.77 -16.26
C GLU A 152 -24.42 16.73 -16.52
N SER A 153 -24.54 17.59 -17.54
CA SER A 153 -23.56 18.64 -17.83
C SER A 153 -23.37 19.58 -16.63
N ARG A 154 -24.47 19.92 -15.95
CA ARG A 154 -24.42 20.75 -14.75
C ARG A 154 -23.79 20.01 -13.56
N ILE A 155 -23.99 18.70 -13.42
CA ILE A 155 -23.31 17.87 -12.41
C ILE A 155 -21.79 17.88 -12.65
N SER A 156 -21.35 17.67 -13.90
CA SER A 156 -19.92 17.70 -14.26
C SER A 156 -19.26 19.05 -13.94
N GLN A 157 -19.96 20.16 -14.22
CA GLN A 157 -19.51 21.50 -13.87
C GLN A 157 -19.38 21.68 -12.36
N MET A 158 -20.42 21.34 -11.59
CA MET A 158 -20.41 21.48 -10.13
C MET A 158 -19.34 20.58 -9.49
N ARG A 159 -19.12 19.36 -10.00
CA ARG A 159 -18.02 18.48 -9.55
C ARG A 159 -16.65 19.14 -9.80
N THR A 160 -16.46 19.72 -10.98
CA THR A 160 -15.20 20.41 -11.33
C THR A 160 -14.97 21.62 -10.43
N GLU A 161 -16.01 22.42 -10.18
CA GLU A 161 -15.96 23.55 -9.25
C GLU A 161 -15.64 23.10 -7.82
N ALA A 162 -16.28 22.02 -7.35
CA ALA A 162 -16.06 21.47 -6.01
C ALA A 162 -14.61 20.99 -5.83
N LEU A 163 -14.07 20.24 -6.79
CA LEU A 163 -12.68 19.78 -6.76
C LEU A 163 -11.70 20.96 -6.79
N ALA A 164 -12.00 22.02 -7.55
CA ALA A 164 -11.18 23.23 -7.56
C ALA A 164 -11.20 23.96 -6.20
N MET A 165 -12.36 23.98 -5.51
CA MET A 165 -12.47 24.55 -4.16
C MET A 165 -11.71 23.71 -3.12
N LEU A 166 -11.85 22.39 -3.15
CA LEU A 166 -11.11 21.48 -2.26
C LEU A 166 -9.60 21.60 -2.46
N ARG A 167 -9.13 21.57 -3.71
CA ARG A 167 -7.73 21.75 -4.05
C ARG A 167 -7.17 23.06 -3.50
N ARG A 168 -7.92 24.16 -3.64
CA ARG A 168 -7.52 25.48 -3.10
C ARG A 168 -7.48 25.51 -1.59
N GLY A 169 -8.41 24.84 -0.91
CA GLY A 169 -8.36 24.67 0.54
C GLY A 169 -7.05 23.99 0.96
N ILE A 170 -6.79 22.82 0.36
CA ILE A 170 -5.59 22.03 0.63
C ILE A 170 -4.32 22.86 0.36
N GLU A 171 -4.22 23.53 -0.80
CA GLU A 171 -3.08 24.38 -1.14
C GLU A 171 -2.88 25.55 -0.14
N ALA A 172 -3.96 26.13 0.39
CA ALA A 172 -3.87 27.20 1.40
C ALA A 172 -3.31 26.72 2.75
N GLN A 173 -3.47 25.44 3.08
CA GLN A 173 -2.88 24.84 4.29
C GLN A 173 -1.36 24.66 4.16
N TYR A 174 -0.87 24.34 2.96
CA TYR A 174 0.56 24.15 2.71
C TYR A 174 1.30 25.43 2.32
N SER A 175 0.57 26.42 1.77
CA SER A 175 1.16 27.71 1.39
C SER A 175 1.33 28.61 2.62
N HIS A 176 2.55 28.68 3.14
CA HIS A 176 2.95 29.60 4.21
C HIS A 176 2.95 31.09 3.77
N SER A 177 2.27 31.45 2.68
CA SER A 177 2.36 32.77 2.06
C SER A 177 1.27 33.72 2.55
N GLN A 178 1.66 34.72 3.34
CA GLN A 178 0.83 35.81 3.87
C GLN A 178 0.47 36.86 2.80
N ALA A 179 -0.14 36.48 1.67
CA ALA A 179 -0.58 37.44 0.67
C ALA A 179 -2.02 37.91 0.95
N GLU A 180 -2.24 39.22 1.10
CA GLU A 180 -3.58 39.79 1.28
C GLU A 180 -4.44 39.61 0.00
N PRO A 181 -5.71 39.19 0.13
CA PRO A 181 -6.56 38.89 -1.02
C PRO A 181 -7.07 40.15 -1.74
N GLU A 182 -6.57 40.41 -2.96
CA GLU A 182 -7.11 41.45 -3.84
C GLU A 182 -8.33 40.95 -4.66
N GLY A 183 -9.52 41.48 -4.36
CA GLY A 183 -10.75 41.27 -5.15
C GLY A 183 -11.87 40.48 -4.46
N LEU A 184 -13.11 40.60 -4.96
CA LEU A 184 -14.31 39.97 -4.36
C LEU A 184 -14.27 38.44 -4.35
N VAL A 185 -13.71 37.84 -5.40
CA VAL A 185 -13.53 36.38 -5.48
C VAL A 185 -12.44 35.94 -4.51
N GLU A 186 -11.38 36.73 -4.35
CA GLU A 186 -10.29 36.49 -3.41
C GLU A 186 -10.73 36.63 -1.95
N ARG A 187 -11.62 37.58 -1.64
CA ARG A 187 -12.24 37.71 -0.32
C ARG A 187 -13.10 36.50 0.03
N ARG A 188 -13.94 36.02 -0.91
CA ARG A 188 -14.69 34.77 -0.72
C ARG A 188 -13.75 33.55 -0.55
N ARG A 189 -12.58 33.54 -1.19
CA ARG A 189 -11.55 32.50 -1.04
C ARG A 189 -10.90 32.54 0.34
N ALA A 190 -10.51 33.73 0.81
CA ALA A 190 -9.95 33.93 2.14
C ALA A 190 -10.97 33.59 3.23
N ASP A 191 -12.25 33.93 3.05
CA ASP A 191 -13.33 33.58 3.99
C ASP A 191 -13.51 32.05 4.11
N TYR A 192 -13.41 31.32 3.00
CA TYR A 192 -13.49 29.86 3.00
C TYR A 192 -12.28 29.21 3.69
N ALA A 193 -11.07 29.62 3.32
CA ALA A 193 -9.83 29.12 3.94
C ALA A 193 -9.79 29.44 5.44
N ARG A 194 -10.18 30.66 5.82
CA ARG A 194 -10.25 31.12 7.21
C ARG A 194 -11.26 30.33 8.04
N ARG A 195 -12.44 30.00 7.49
CA ARG A 195 -13.43 29.15 8.18
C ARG A 195 -12.91 27.75 8.48
N ILE A 196 -12.12 27.18 7.58
CA ILE A 196 -11.48 25.86 7.79
C ILE A 196 -10.40 25.96 8.88
N THR A 197 -9.62 27.05 8.92
CA THR A 197 -8.56 27.24 9.91
C THR A 197 -9.08 27.66 11.29
N GLU A 198 -10.15 28.45 11.40
CA GLU A 198 -10.71 28.94 12.67
C GLU A 198 -11.52 27.89 13.44
N THR A 199 -12.06 26.88 12.75
CA THR A 199 -12.96 25.88 13.35
C THR A 199 -12.22 24.70 13.97
N SER A 200 -10.93 24.50 13.66
CA SER A 200 -10.21 23.29 14.07
C SER A 200 -8.76 23.61 14.39
N SER A 201 -8.43 23.56 15.69
CA SER A 201 -7.05 23.69 16.13
C SER A 201 -6.28 22.41 15.78
N VAL A 202 -5.01 22.55 15.36
CA VAL A 202 -4.12 21.40 15.06
C VAL A 202 -4.13 20.38 16.21
N THR A 203 -4.25 20.85 17.45
CA THR A 203 -4.36 20.03 18.66
C THR A 203 -5.65 19.21 18.75
N GLU A 204 -6.80 19.70 18.23
CA GLU A 204 -8.04 18.92 18.13
C GLU A 204 -7.94 17.84 17.04
N ARG A 205 -7.26 18.15 15.92
CA ARG A 205 -7.04 17.19 14.83
C ARG A 205 -6.12 16.02 15.22
N ILE A 206 -5.15 16.29 16.10
CA ILE A 206 -4.16 15.30 16.57
C ILE A 206 -4.62 14.63 17.87
N GLY A 207 -5.44 15.29 18.69
CA GLY A 207 -5.78 14.88 20.06
C GLY A 207 -6.82 13.78 20.18
N GLU A 208 -7.72 13.63 19.21
CA GLU A 208 -8.55 12.43 19.13
C GLU A 208 -7.67 11.28 18.62
N ARG A 209 -7.37 10.30 19.48
CA ARG A 209 -6.98 8.96 19.01
C ARG A 209 -7.99 8.61 17.93
N GLY A 210 -7.55 8.61 16.67
CA GLY A 210 -8.42 8.61 15.50
C GLY A 210 -9.60 7.69 15.74
N ASP A 211 -10.77 8.28 15.91
CA ASP A 211 -11.97 7.52 16.16
C ASP A 211 -12.18 6.65 14.90
N PRO A 212 -12.10 5.31 15.03
CA PRO A 212 -12.21 4.41 13.89
C PRO A 212 -13.56 4.56 13.18
N ASP A 213 -14.58 5.08 13.86
CA ASP A 213 -15.93 5.27 13.32
C ASP A 213 -16.17 6.71 12.82
N SER A 214 -15.13 7.56 12.78
CA SER A 214 -15.24 8.95 12.32
C SER A 214 -15.67 9.06 10.85
N ASP A 215 -15.19 8.16 10.00
CA ASP A 215 -15.58 8.08 8.60
C ASP A 215 -17.01 7.56 8.43
N ASP A 216 -17.42 6.58 9.24
CA ASP A 216 -18.78 6.02 9.24
C ASP A 216 -19.82 7.06 9.71
N ARG A 217 -19.53 7.83 10.76
CA ARG A 217 -20.43 8.90 11.23
C ARG A 217 -20.55 10.06 10.23
N PHE A 218 -19.46 10.40 9.55
CA PHE A 218 -19.48 11.39 8.48
C PHE A 218 -20.35 10.91 7.31
N CYS A 219 -20.26 9.63 6.94
CA CYS A 219 -21.14 9.03 5.95
C CYS A 219 -22.61 9.01 6.40
N GLU A 220 -22.90 8.64 7.65
CA GLU A 220 -24.26 8.67 8.21
C GLU A 220 -24.86 10.09 8.25
N GLU A 221 -24.07 11.09 8.63
CA GLU A 221 -24.51 12.50 8.63
C GLU A 221 -24.88 12.96 7.22
N ILE A 222 -24.11 12.53 6.22
CA ILE A 222 -24.38 12.87 4.83
C ILE A 222 -25.56 12.07 4.26
N ASP A 223 -25.71 10.79 4.62
CA ASP A 223 -26.89 10.01 4.25
C ASP A 223 -28.17 10.65 4.79
N ARG A 224 -28.16 11.14 6.05
CA ARG A 224 -29.27 11.91 6.61
C ARG A 224 -29.55 13.19 5.84
N LEU A 225 -28.52 13.91 5.38
CA LEU A 225 -28.68 15.10 4.55
C LEU A 225 -29.26 14.79 3.17
N VAL A 226 -28.86 13.67 2.56
CA VAL A 226 -29.39 13.17 1.29
C VAL A 226 -30.87 12.78 1.45
N ASP A 227 -31.23 12.11 2.54
CA ASP A 227 -32.61 11.71 2.84
C ASP A 227 -33.53 12.90 3.14
N LEU A 228 -33.00 13.93 3.81
CA LEU A 228 -33.72 15.19 4.10
C LEU A 228 -34.01 16.02 2.85
N VAL A 229 -33.13 15.98 1.85
CA VAL A 229 -33.31 16.70 0.58
C VAL A 229 -34.14 15.87 -0.43
N GLY A 230 -34.26 14.55 -0.21
CA GLY A 230 -35.05 13.63 -1.01
C GLY A 230 -36.54 13.49 -0.65
N SER A 231 -37.01 14.13 0.44
CA SER A 231 -38.42 14.19 0.88
C SER A 231 -39.08 15.51 0.50
#